data_AF-S9S8W8-F1
#
_entry.id   AF-S9S8W8-F1
#
_cell.length_a   1.000
_cell.length_b   1.000
_cell.length_c   1.000
_cell.angle_alpha   90.00
_cell.angle_beta   90.00
_cell.angle_gamma   90.00
#
_symmetry.space_group_name_H-M   'P 1'
#
loop_
_entity.id
_entity.type
_entity.pdbx_description
1 polymer ?
#
loop_
_entity_poly.entity_id
_entity_poly.type
_entity_poly.pdbx_seq_one_letter_code
_entity_poly.pdbx_strand_id
1 'polypeptide(L)'
;MERFRHHLSLPGLPPAVSDLLAIELEDATSRLSNLISLAISEVNQSADPAFRTHFEAMLKEVRGRWVQLHLKKIAARLAYIDRQADDTLTSGMYRLGLARRLEQSYGELHTTLVAMDAIDTPGLEDHVLSGVLEKITALAELENETFKLLDLDRKATS
;
A
#
# COMPACT_ATOMS: atom_id res chain seq x y z
N MET A 1 12.00 -14.13 14.88
CA MET A 1 11.36 -14.50 13.60
C MET A 1 12.07 -15.65 12.89
N GLU A 2 13.40 -15.76 12.92
CA GLU A 2 14.12 -16.86 12.26
C GLU A 2 13.80 -18.25 12.83
N ARG A 3 13.68 -18.39 14.16
CA ARG A 3 13.30 -19.68 14.79
C ARG A 3 11.93 -20.21 14.36
N PHE A 4 10.96 -19.34 14.03
CA PHE A 4 9.61 -19.75 13.61
C PHE A 4 9.57 -20.10 12.11
N ARG A 5 10.26 -19.35 11.25
CA ARG A 5 10.48 -19.74 9.85
C ARG A 5 11.16 -21.10 9.74
N HIS A 6 12.07 -21.41 10.67
CA HIS A 6 12.76 -22.70 10.71
C HIS A 6 11.82 -23.88 11.03
N HIS A 7 10.73 -23.66 11.76
CA HIS A 7 9.72 -24.69 12.05
C HIS A 7 8.79 -24.95 10.86
N LEU A 8 8.52 -23.95 10.01
CA LEU A 8 7.75 -24.13 8.77
C LEU A 8 8.57 -24.82 7.66
N SER A 9 9.89 -24.83 7.81
CA SER A 9 10.83 -25.50 6.90
C SER A 9 11.37 -26.82 7.50
N LEU A 10 10.62 -27.43 8.43
CA LEU A 10 10.92 -28.77 8.93
C LEU A 10 10.88 -29.77 7.74
N PRO A 11 11.95 -30.56 7.53
CA PRO A 11 11.95 -31.58 6.50
C PRO A 11 10.87 -32.63 6.85
N GLY A 12 9.76 -32.62 6.11
CA GLY A 12 8.64 -33.56 6.32
C GLY A 12 7.24 -32.95 6.28
N LEU A 13 7.09 -31.62 6.24
CA LEU A 13 5.79 -30.98 6.02
C LEU A 13 5.36 -31.13 4.56
N PRO A 14 4.15 -31.67 4.27
CA PRO A 14 3.61 -31.67 2.92
C PRO A 14 3.52 -30.24 2.38
N PRO A 15 3.87 -29.99 1.10
CA PRO A 15 3.82 -28.64 0.51
C PRO A 15 2.50 -27.91 0.76
N ALA A 16 1.37 -28.62 0.60
CA ALA A 16 0.04 -28.06 0.84
C ALA A 16 -0.19 -27.58 2.29
N VAL A 17 0.43 -28.21 3.29
CA VAL A 17 0.31 -27.80 4.69
C VAL A 17 1.22 -26.60 4.97
N SER A 18 2.42 -26.58 4.38
CA SER A 18 3.29 -25.41 4.44
C SER A 18 2.63 -24.18 3.81
N ASP A 19 1.99 -24.34 2.65
CA ASP A 19 1.29 -23.27 1.96
C ASP A 19 0.11 -22.74 2.78
N LEU A 20 -0.69 -23.63 3.37
CA LEU A 20 -1.81 -23.22 4.21
C LEU A 20 -1.36 -22.47 5.47
N LEU A 21 -0.28 -22.94 6.13
CA LEU A 21 0.30 -22.25 7.27
C LEU A 21 0.91 -20.89 6.90
N ALA A 22 1.48 -20.77 5.69
CA ALA A 22 1.99 -19.51 5.18
C ALA A 22 0.86 -18.50 4.95
N ILE A 23 -0.27 -18.94 4.37
CA ILE A 23 -1.47 -18.11 4.16
C ILE A 23 -2.07 -17.65 5.49
N GLU A 24 -2.26 -18.56 6.45
CA GLU A 24 -2.79 -18.23 7.79
C GLU A 24 -1.88 -17.24 8.54
N LEU A 25 -0.56 -17.44 8.45
CA LEU A 25 0.42 -16.52 9.05
C LEU A 25 0.36 -15.15 8.37
N GLU A 26 0.21 -15.11 7.05
CA GLU A 26 0.07 -13.88 6.30
C GLU A 26 -1.20 -13.10 6.67
N ASP A 27 -2.33 -13.78 6.82
CA ASP A 27 -3.58 -13.16 7.27
C ASP A 27 -3.48 -12.65 8.71
N ALA A 28 -2.96 -13.46 9.64
CA ALA A 28 -2.74 -13.06 11.03
C ALA A 28 -1.81 -11.84 11.13
N THR A 29 -0.75 -11.81 10.32
CA THR A 29 0.19 -10.68 10.26
C THR A 29 -0.51 -9.42 9.71
N SER A 30 -1.39 -9.58 8.72
CA SER A 30 -2.16 -8.47 8.14
C SER A 30 -3.18 -7.89 9.12
N ARG A 31 -3.86 -8.74 9.90
CA ARG A 31 -4.78 -8.29 10.97
C ARG A 31 -4.05 -7.57 12.09
N LEU A 32 -2.91 -8.12 12.56
CA LEU A 32 -2.08 -7.49 13.58
C LEU A 32 -1.58 -6.12 13.11
N SER A 33 -1.15 -6.04 11.84
CA SER A 33 -0.74 -4.81 11.20
C SER A 33 -1.84 -3.74 11.23
N ASN A 34 -3.07 -4.09 10.84
CA ASN A 34 -4.19 -3.15 10.88
C ASN A 34 -4.49 -2.66 12.29
N LEU A 35 -4.45 -3.53 13.30
CA LEU A 35 -4.67 -3.16 14.70
C LEU A 35 -3.59 -2.20 15.22
N ILE A 36 -2.32 -2.43 14.84
CA ILE A 36 -1.21 -1.55 15.17
C ILE A 36 -1.39 -0.17 14.50
N SER A 37 -1.76 -0.15 13.22
CA SER A 37 -2.04 1.10 12.51
C SER A 37 -3.18 1.90 13.14
N LEU A 38 -4.26 1.22 13.55
CA LEU A 38 -5.37 1.86 14.26
C LEU A 38 -4.93 2.40 15.61
N ALA A 39 -4.18 1.62 16.40
CA ALA A 39 -3.68 2.07 17.70
C ALA A 39 -2.76 3.30 17.58
N ILE A 40 -1.87 3.31 16.58
CA ILE A 40 -1.02 4.46 16.28
C ILE A 40 -1.85 5.68 15.88
N SER A 41 -2.87 5.48 15.05
CA SER A 41 -3.79 6.55 14.63
C SER A 41 -4.53 7.16 15.82
N GLU A 42 -5.10 6.33 16.70
CA GLU A 42 -5.81 6.79 17.91
C GLU A 42 -4.89 7.60 18.84
N VAL A 43 -3.64 7.14 19.03
CA VAL A 43 -2.67 7.91 19.82
C VAL A 43 -2.37 9.24 19.15
N ASN A 44 -2.09 9.26 17.84
CA ASN A 44 -1.75 10.48 17.11
C ASN A 44 -2.91 11.51 17.10
N GLN A 45 -4.16 11.03 17.09
CA GLN A 45 -5.36 11.86 17.12
C GLN A 45 -5.78 12.29 18.54
N SER A 46 -5.13 11.79 19.58
CA SER A 46 -5.44 12.17 20.96
C SER A 46 -5.22 13.67 21.18
N ALA A 47 -6.23 14.33 21.77
CA ALA A 47 -6.17 15.74 22.12
C ALA A 47 -5.19 16.03 23.28
N ASP A 48 -4.75 15.01 24.01
CA ASP A 48 -3.82 15.13 25.14
C ASP A 48 -2.34 15.06 24.67
N PRO A 49 -1.57 16.17 24.74
CA PRO A 49 -0.16 16.17 24.37
C PRO A 49 0.72 15.31 25.30
N ALA A 50 0.37 15.19 26.58
CA ALA A 50 1.13 14.38 27.53
C ALA A 50 0.95 12.88 27.23
N PHE A 51 -0.26 12.47 26.87
CA PHE A 51 -0.55 11.12 26.38
C PHE A 51 0.25 10.80 25.12
N ARG A 52 0.23 11.68 24.11
CA ARG A 52 1.01 11.50 22.87
C ARG A 52 2.51 11.34 23.15
N THR A 53 3.07 12.25 23.95
CA THR A 53 4.49 12.23 24.33
C THR A 53 4.86 10.96 25.10
N HIS A 54 3.98 10.48 25.99
CA HIS A 54 4.20 9.26 26.76
C HIS A 54 4.33 8.03 25.86
N PHE A 55 3.51 7.95 24.82
CA PHE A 55 3.51 6.81 23.89
C PHE A 55 4.49 6.97 22.72
N GLU A 56 4.99 8.17 22.42
CA GLU A 56 5.92 8.46 21.32
C GLU A 56 7.09 7.47 21.23
N ALA A 57 7.78 7.20 22.35
CA ALA A 57 8.93 6.30 22.39
C ALA A 57 8.54 4.84 22.08
N MET A 58 7.39 4.40 22.59
CA MET A 58 6.84 3.06 22.34
C MET A 58 6.37 2.94 20.89
N LEU A 59 5.71 3.97 20.37
CA LEU A 59 5.28 4.03 18.98
C LEU A 59 6.46 4.03 18.03
N LYS A 60 7.55 4.74 18.34
CA LYS A 60 8.76 4.75 17.50
C LYS A 60 9.35 3.35 17.35
N GLU A 61 9.41 2.58 18.43
CA GLU A 61 9.90 1.19 18.38
C GLU A 61 8.94 0.27 17.59
N VAL A 62 7.64 0.41 17.82
CA VAL A 62 6.61 -0.37 17.10
C VAL A 62 6.60 -0.03 15.61
N ARG A 63 6.66 1.25 15.24
CA ARG A 63 6.78 1.74 13.86
C ARG A 63 8.01 1.15 13.18
N GLY A 64 9.19 1.23 13.80
CA GLY A 64 10.43 0.70 13.24
C GLY A 64 10.37 -0.81 12.96
N ARG A 65 9.85 -1.60 13.92
CA ARG A 65 9.71 -3.06 13.74
C ARG A 65 8.64 -3.41 12.70
N TRP A 66 7.55 -2.66 12.68
CA TRP A 66 6.47 -2.87 11.72
C TRP A 66 6.92 -2.56 10.29
N VAL A 67 7.61 -1.43 10.08
CA VAL A 67 8.21 -1.09 8.79
C VAL A 67 9.15 -2.21 8.35
N GLN A 68 10.05 -2.68 9.21
CA GLN A 68 10.94 -3.80 8.84
C GLN A 68 10.20 -5.08 8.43
N LEU A 69 9.07 -5.39 9.07
CA LEU A 69 8.26 -6.57 8.75
C LEU A 69 7.46 -6.41 7.46
N HIS A 70 6.97 -5.20 7.17
CA HIS A 70 6.02 -4.93 6.10
C HIS A 70 6.61 -4.18 4.90
N LEU A 71 7.86 -3.69 4.99
CA LEU A 71 8.51 -2.89 3.94
C LEU A 71 8.48 -3.62 2.60
N LYS A 72 8.78 -4.93 2.58
CA LYS A 72 8.72 -5.73 1.35
C LYS A 72 7.33 -5.77 0.74
N LYS A 73 6.28 -5.85 1.56
CA LYS A 73 4.89 -5.85 1.10
C LYS A 73 4.46 -4.48 0.59
N ILE A 74 4.86 -3.42 1.29
CA ILE A 74 4.55 -2.03 0.90
C ILE A 74 5.26 -1.70 -0.42
N ALA A 75 6.56 -2.00 -0.52
CA ALA A 75 7.33 -1.83 -1.74
C ALA A 75 6.76 -2.66 -2.90
N ALA A 76 6.35 -3.90 -2.66
CA ALA A 76 5.69 -4.72 -3.68
C ALA A 76 4.35 -4.14 -4.13
N ARG A 77 3.54 -3.61 -3.19
CA ARG A 77 2.27 -2.95 -3.51
C ARG A 77 2.49 -1.66 -4.30
N LEU A 78 3.48 -0.84 -3.92
CA LEU A 78 3.84 0.37 -4.65
C LEU A 78 4.34 0.02 -6.07
N ALA A 79 5.23 -0.96 -6.20
CA ALA A 79 5.72 -1.42 -7.50
C ALA A 79 4.61 -2.00 -8.40
N TYR A 80 3.62 -2.66 -7.80
CA TYR A 80 2.43 -3.13 -8.53
C TYR A 80 1.58 -1.96 -9.04
N ILE A 81 1.35 -0.94 -8.21
CA ILE A 81 0.63 0.27 -8.60
C ILE A 81 1.37 0.98 -9.74
N ASP A 82 2.68 1.17 -9.58
CA ASP A 82 3.54 1.81 -10.57
C ASP A 82 3.50 1.08 -11.90
N ARG A 83 3.67 -0.26 -11.88
CA ARG A 83 3.62 -1.08 -13.09
C ARG A 83 2.26 -1.04 -13.77
N GLN A 84 1.16 -1.11 -13.01
CA GLN A 84 -0.17 -0.98 -13.61
C GLN A 84 -0.37 0.38 -14.27
N ALA A 85 0.16 1.43 -13.65
CA ALA A 85 0.07 2.76 -14.22
C ALA A 85 0.88 2.86 -15.53
N ASP A 86 2.13 2.38 -15.50
CA ASP A 86 3.08 2.39 -16.62
C ASP A 86 2.59 1.54 -17.81
N ASP A 87 2.15 0.30 -17.55
CA ASP A 87 1.61 -0.61 -18.56
C ASP A 87 0.38 -0.01 -19.26
N THR A 88 -0.46 0.74 -18.52
CA THR A 88 -1.66 1.37 -19.09
C THR A 88 -1.30 2.60 -19.94
N LEU A 89 -0.38 3.43 -19.45
CA LEU A 89 0.10 4.61 -20.17
C LEU A 89 0.81 4.22 -21.48
N THR A 90 1.54 3.11 -21.49
CA THR A 90 2.30 2.64 -22.65
C THR A 90 1.47 1.83 -23.65
N SER A 91 0.49 1.05 -23.19
CA SER A 91 -0.32 0.18 -24.06
C SER A 91 -1.39 0.91 -24.88
N GLY A 92 -1.77 2.14 -24.50
CA GLY A 92 -2.84 2.90 -25.15
C GLY A 92 -4.24 2.30 -24.95
N MET A 93 -4.39 1.27 -24.10
CA MET A 93 -5.68 0.68 -23.74
C MET A 93 -6.16 1.24 -22.40
N TYR A 94 -6.95 2.31 -22.45
CA TYR A 94 -7.44 3.00 -21.26
C TYR A 94 -8.69 2.31 -20.69
N ARG A 95 -8.54 1.68 -19.52
CA ARG A 95 -9.65 1.07 -18.79
C ARG A 95 -10.30 2.10 -17.88
N LEU A 96 -11.53 2.50 -18.18
CA LEU A 96 -12.31 3.43 -17.35
C LEU A 96 -12.33 2.99 -15.87
N GLY A 97 -12.01 3.91 -14.97
CA GLY A 97 -12.02 3.69 -13.52
C GLY A 97 -10.80 2.94 -12.99
N LEU A 98 -9.74 2.76 -13.79
CA LEU A 98 -8.47 2.23 -13.29
C LEU A 98 -7.74 3.30 -12.47
N ALA A 99 -7.65 4.53 -12.98
CA ALA A 99 -6.98 5.64 -12.30
C ALA A 99 -7.51 5.84 -10.88
N ARG A 100 -8.83 5.90 -10.70
CA ARG A 100 -9.48 6.02 -9.37
C ARG A 100 -9.14 4.87 -8.42
N ARG A 101 -9.06 3.63 -8.93
CA ARG A 101 -8.69 2.46 -8.10
C ARG A 101 -7.23 2.50 -7.69
N LEU A 102 -6.34 2.92 -8.58
CA LEU A 102 -4.92 3.10 -8.28
C LEU A 102 -4.71 4.24 -7.29
N GLU A 103 -5.42 5.36 -7.45
CA GLU A 103 -5.41 6.50 -6.54
C GLU A 103 -5.85 6.09 -5.12
N GLN A 104 -6.96 5.35 -4.99
CA GLN A 104 -7.40 4.85 -3.69
C GLN A 104 -6.34 3.93 -3.05
N SER A 105 -5.80 2.98 -3.81
CA SER A 105 -4.78 2.06 -3.32
C SER A 105 -3.48 2.77 -2.92
N TYR A 106 -3.09 3.81 -3.67
CA TYR A 106 -1.98 4.69 -3.34
C TYR A 106 -2.26 5.50 -2.07
N GLY A 107 -3.46 6.09 -1.94
CA GLY A 107 -3.86 6.87 -0.76
C GLY A 107 -3.85 6.05 0.54
N GLU A 108 -4.30 4.79 0.49
CA GLU A 108 -4.21 3.85 1.61
C GLU A 108 -2.75 3.57 2.00
N LEU A 109 -1.88 3.35 1.00
CA LEU A 109 -0.46 3.10 1.19
C LEU A 109 0.25 4.34 1.79
N HIS A 110 0.02 5.51 1.22
CA HIS A 110 0.60 6.77 1.67
C HIS A 110 0.16 7.12 3.10
N THR A 111 -1.13 7.00 3.41
CA THR A 111 -1.65 7.20 4.78
C THR A 111 -0.96 6.27 5.77
N THR A 112 -0.74 5.02 5.38
CA THR A 112 -0.01 4.06 6.22
C THR A 112 1.44 4.51 6.42
N LEU A 113 2.14 4.96 5.38
CA LEU A 113 3.52 5.44 5.50
C LEU A 113 3.67 6.68 6.38
N VAL A 114 2.76 7.65 6.24
CA VAL A 114 2.70 8.85 7.09
C VAL A 114 2.46 8.46 8.55
N ALA A 115 1.47 7.61 8.82
CA ALA A 115 1.17 7.17 10.18
C ALA A 115 2.34 6.43 10.83
N MET A 116 3.14 5.74 10.02
CA MET A 116 4.29 4.95 10.45
C MET A 116 5.61 5.72 10.46
N ASP A 117 5.63 7.00 10.08
CA ASP A 117 6.84 7.80 9.97
C ASP A 117 7.91 7.11 9.09
N ALA A 118 7.46 6.54 7.97
CA ALA A 118 8.23 5.61 7.14
C ALA A 118 8.56 6.15 5.74
N ILE A 119 8.27 7.43 5.48
CA ILE A 119 8.42 8.07 4.17
C ILE A 119 9.90 8.18 3.75
N ASP A 120 10.82 8.31 4.71
CA ASP A 120 12.26 8.35 4.42
C ASP A 120 12.90 6.96 4.25
N THR A 121 12.10 5.89 4.18
CA THR A 121 12.63 4.53 4.02
C THR A 121 13.14 4.34 2.59
N PRO A 122 14.34 3.73 2.39
CA PRO A 122 14.87 3.49 1.05
C PRO A 122 13.89 2.71 0.16
N GLY A 123 13.64 3.23 -1.05
CA GLY A 123 12.66 2.70 -2.00
C GLY A 123 11.21 3.14 -1.77
N LEU A 124 10.95 3.98 -0.78
CA LEU A 124 9.65 4.60 -0.49
C LEU A 124 9.76 6.12 -0.30
N GLU A 125 10.85 6.71 -0.76
CA GLU A 125 11.13 8.13 -0.62
C GLU A 125 10.09 8.99 -1.36
N ASP A 126 9.94 10.25 -0.93
CA ASP A 126 8.99 11.21 -1.51
C ASP A 126 9.04 11.31 -3.04
N HIS A 127 10.23 11.24 -3.62
CA HIS A 127 10.39 11.29 -5.08
C HIS A 127 9.84 10.04 -5.78
N VAL A 128 9.95 8.86 -5.17
CA VAL A 128 9.38 7.61 -5.68
C VAL A 128 7.86 7.68 -5.60
N LEU A 129 7.34 8.09 -4.44
CA LEU A 129 5.90 8.23 -4.20
C LEU A 129 5.28 9.25 -5.17
N SER A 130 5.95 10.39 -5.36
CA SER A 130 5.53 11.45 -6.28
C SER A 130 5.53 10.97 -7.73
N GLY A 131 6.56 10.22 -8.16
CA GLY A 131 6.60 9.64 -9.51
C GLY A 131 5.44 8.68 -9.78
N VAL A 132 5.03 7.87 -8.80
CA VAL A 132 3.85 6.99 -8.95
C VAL A 132 2.57 7.82 -9.00
N LEU A 133 2.43 8.84 -8.15
CA LEU A 133 1.26 9.72 -8.14
C LEU A 133 1.10 10.47 -9.47
N GLU A 134 2.18 11.00 -10.04
CA GLU A 134 2.18 11.67 -11.34
C GLU A 134 1.64 10.76 -12.45
N LYS A 135 2.03 9.49 -12.48
CA LYS A 135 1.50 8.51 -13.45
C LYS A 135 0.01 8.25 -13.26
N ILE A 136 -0.45 8.15 -12.00
CA ILE A 136 -1.88 8.00 -11.69
C ILE A 136 -2.67 9.23 -12.15
N THR A 137 -2.14 10.43 -11.93
CA THR A 137 -2.75 11.69 -12.39
C THR A 137 -2.83 11.74 -13.91
N ALA A 138 -1.74 11.40 -14.62
CA ALA A 138 -1.74 11.34 -16.09
C ALA A 138 -2.78 10.34 -16.63
N LEU A 139 -2.96 9.20 -15.97
CA LEU A 139 -4.02 8.25 -16.32
C LEU A 139 -5.42 8.81 -16.10
N ALA A 140 -5.64 9.53 -14.99
CA ALA A 140 -6.93 10.17 -14.72
C ALA A 140 -7.28 11.22 -15.78
N GLU A 141 -6.30 11.99 -16.25
CA GLU A 141 -6.48 12.95 -17.34
C GLU A 141 -6.86 12.25 -18.64
N LEU A 142 -6.14 11.19 -19.03
CA LEU A 142 -6.44 10.41 -20.24
C LEU A 142 -7.82 9.72 -20.19
N GLU A 143 -8.20 9.15 -19.04
CA GLU A 143 -9.54 8.58 -18.85
C GLU A 143 -10.63 9.64 -19.03
N ASN A 144 -10.42 10.85 -18.48
CA ASN A 144 -11.38 11.96 -18.61
C ASN A 144 -11.49 12.46 -20.05
N GLU A 145 -10.37 12.55 -20.79
CA GLU A 145 -10.40 12.92 -22.21
C GLU A 145 -11.12 11.88 -23.06
N THR A 146 -10.81 10.59 -22.84
CA THR A 146 -11.47 9.48 -23.53
C THR A 146 -12.98 9.48 -23.27
N PHE A 147 -13.40 9.73 -22.02
CA PHE A 147 -14.81 9.83 -21.67
C PHE A 147 -15.51 11.00 -22.35
N LYS A 148 -14.88 12.18 -22.42
CA LYS A 148 -15.43 13.34 -23.15
C LYS A 148 -15.63 13.05 -24.63
N LEU A 149 -14.67 12.37 -25.27
CA LEU A 149 -14.78 11.97 -26.67
C LEU A 149 -15.96 11.00 -26.91
N LEU A 150 -16.13 10.00 -26.04
CA LEU A 150 -17.25 9.06 -26.11
C LEU A 150 -18.62 9.75 -25.92
N ASP A 151 -18.71 10.75 -25.03
CA ASP A 151 -19.95 11.49 -24.81
C ASP A 151 -20.29 12.45 -25.98
N LEU A 152 -19.28 13.01 -26.64
CA LEU A 152 -19.44 13.82 -27.84
C LEU A 152 -19.94 12.98 -29.03
N ASP A 153 -19.35 11.80 -29.26
CA ASP A 153 -19.79 10.87 -30.31
C ASP A 153 -21.24 10.44 -30.10
N ARG A 154 -21.61 10.11 -28.86
CA ARG A 154 -22.99 9.75 -28.51
C ARG A 154 -23.97 10.88 -28.85
N LYS A 155 -23.63 12.14 -28.52
CA LYS A 155 -24.46 13.31 -28.84
C LYS A 155 -24.52 13.62 -30.34
N ALA A 156 -23.47 13.32 -31.11
CA ALA A 156 -23.45 13.52 -32.56
C ALA A 156 -24.27 12.49 -33.34
N THR A 157 -24.45 11.29 -32.80
CA THR A 157 -25.30 10.22 -33.37
C THR A 157 -26.77 10.24 -32.91
N SER A 158 -27.15 11.22 -32.07
CA SER A 158 -28.52 11.43 -31.55
C SER A 158 -29.23 12.54 -32.33
#